data_AF-H1Y345-F1
#
_entry.id   AF-H1Y345-F1
#
_cell.length_a   1.000
_cell.length_b   1.000
_cell.length_c   1.000
_cell.angle_alpha   90.00
_cell.angle_beta   90.00
_cell.angle_gamma   90.00
#
_symmetry.space_group_name_H-M   'P 1'
#
loop_
_entity.id
_entity.type
_entity.pdbx_description
1 polymer ?
#
loop_
_entity_poly.entity_id
_entity_poly.type
_entity_poly.pdbx_seq_one_letter_code
_entity_poly.pdbx_strand_id
1 'polypeptide(L)'
;MIISSDTTYKGGLTLIKIDTSYQDRCYVFEKRNGKIVNRTDRCCLRQGLWIFTDSVGNYSTCFYTDGNDFGKWKSYNKYGKLLKETEEVSLGQKHYITKEIDYSGCKAVTIVNMPFWGFYITYFFIVIPILVFLSIVRILLNHHIYNIENNTNYSLFGNRFKLAVNESGQLRHELLSTFTIFFFRYKPENKPAVVISNLLSLLCFGSYAILIIGPMACR
;
A
#
# COMPACT_ATOMS: atom_id res chain seq x y z
N MET A 1 53.92 -9.00 13.17
CA MET A 1 52.67 -8.20 13.13
C MET A 1 53.01 -6.96 12.34
N ILE A 2 52.77 -6.99 11.02
CA ILE A 2 53.26 -5.96 10.10
C ILE A 2 52.24 -4.84 10.06
N ILE A 3 52.64 -3.69 10.59
CA ILE A 3 52.01 -2.40 10.32
C ILE A 3 52.35 -2.09 8.85
N SER A 4 51.42 -2.26 7.91
CA SER A 4 51.56 -1.68 6.56
C SER A 4 50.68 -0.44 6.48
N SER A 5 51.37 0.68 6.32
CA SER A 5 50.86 2.01 6.06
C SER A 5 50.66 2.17 4.56
N ASP A 6 49.49 1.83 4.04
CA ASP A 6 49.20 2.06 2.62
C ASP A 6 47.99 2.98 2.45
N THR A 7 48.29 4.25 2.18
CA THR A 7 47.35 5.25 1.67
C THR A 7 47.17 4.98 0.18
N THR A 8 45.96 4.58 -0.22
CA THR A 8 45.66 4.34 -1.64
C THR A 8 45.17 5.65 -2.28
N TYR A 9 45.97 6.20 -3.19
CA TYR A 9 45.60 7.38 -3.98
C TYR A 9 44.83 6.97 -5.23
N LYS A 10 43.66 7.58 -5.46
CA LYS A 10 42.97 7.54 -6.75
C LYS A 10 42.47 8.95 -7.07
N GLY A 11 43.08 9.60 -8.07
CA GLY A 11 42.59 10.86 -8.64
C GLY A 11 42.80 12.13 -7.79
N GLY A 12 43.85 12.21 -6.96
CA GLY A 12 44.22 13.45 -6.28
C GLY A 12 43.35 13.86 -5.08
N LEU A 13 42.44 13.00 -4.63
CA LEU A 13 41.67 13.20 -3.40
C LEU A 13 42.30 12.40 -2.25
N THR A 14 42.76 13.10 -1.22
CA THR A 14 43.18 12.51 0.05
C THR A 14 41.94 11.99 0.79
N LEU A 15 41.69 10.68 0.70
CA LEU A 15 40.61 10.04 1.44
C LEU A 15 41.07 9.79 2.88
N ILE A 16 40.50 10.53 3.83
CA ILE A 16 40.61 10.20 5.26
C ILE A 16 39.97 8.82 5.44
N LYS A 17 40.73 7.88 6.00
CA LYS A 17 40.33 6.48 6.20
C LYS A 17 39.21 6.39 7.23
N ILE A 18 37.98 6.66 6.81
CA ILE A 18 36.77 6.20 7.48
C ILE A 18 36.48 4.84 6.83
N ASP A 19 36.43 3.79 7.65
CA ASP A 19 36.24 2.36 7.30
C ASP A 19 35.31 2.11 6.10
N THR A 20 35.81 2.27 4.88
CA THR A 20 35.08 2.03 3.64
C THR A 20 35.70 0.82 2.98
N SER A 21 34.91 -0.25 2.82
CA SER A 21 35.38 -1.49 2.21
C SER A 21 34.93 -1.53 0.76
N TYR A 22 35.89 -1.72 -0.14
CA TYR A 22 35.68 -1.89 -1.56
C TYR A 22 36.12 -3.30 -1.92
N GLN A 23 35.18 -4.22 -2.14
CA GLN A 23 35.51 -5.54 -2.68
C GLN A 23 35.51 -5.54 -4.22
N ASP A 24 34.67 -4.72 -4.86
CA ASP A 24 34.61 -4.54 -6.32
C ASP A 24 33.98 -3.14 -6.65
N ARG A 25 33.87 -2.75 -7.94
CA ARG A 25 33.22 -1.49 -8.38
C ARG A 25 31.78 -1.36 -7.90
N CYS A 26 31.12 -2.52 -7.76
CA CYS A 26 29.84 -2.69 -7.11
C CYS A 26 30.06 -3.61 -5.91
N TYR A 27 29.21 -3.58 -4.88
CA TYR A 27 29.50 -4.18 -3.57
C TYR A 27 30.47 -3.36 -2.71
N VAL A 28 30.08 -2.11 -2.48
CA VAL A 28 30.77 -1.17 -1.57
C VAL A 28 29.92 -0.88 -0.35
N PHE A 29 30.54 -0.56 0.78
CA PHE A 29 29.84 -0.01 1.93
C PHE A 29 30.74 0.92 2.74
N GLU A 30 30.09 1.84 3.44
CA GLU A 30 30.73 2.74 4.40
C GLU A 30 30.37 2.27 5.82
N LYS A 31 31.33 2.27 6.73
CA LYS A 31 31.06 2.04 8.15
C LYS A 31 31.22 3.34 8.92
N ARG A 32 30.13 3.79 9.54
CA ARG A 32 30.07 5.02 10.33
C ARG A 32 29.55 4.70 11.73
N ASN A 33 30.31 5.06 12.76
CA ASN A 33 29.98 4.80 14.18
C ASN A 33 29.57 3.34 14.43
N GLY A 34 30.29 2.38 13.84
CA GLY A 34 30.02 0.96 13.99
C GLY A 34 28.86 0.40 13.15
N LYS A 35 28.12 1.25 12.43
CA LYS A 35 27.00 0.84 11.56
C LYS A 35 27.40 0.86 10.09
N ILE A 36 26.90 -0.11 9.33
CA ILE A 36 27.05 -0.14 7.87
C ILE A 36 26.02 0.81 7.25
N VAL A 37 26.49 1.73 6.41
CA VAL A 37 25.70 2.71 5.68
C VAL A 37 26.16 2.77 4.23
N ASN A 38 25.36 3.37 3.35
CA ASN A 38 25.70 3.60 1.94
C ASN A 38 26.16 2.31 1.23
N ARG A 39 25.48 1.20 1.52
CA ARG A 39 25.81 -0.12 0.98
C ARG A 39 25.23 -0.29 -0.42
N THR A 40 26.03 -0.84 -1.32
CA THR A 40 25.58 -1.39 -2.60
C THR A 40 25.75 -2.90 -2.64
N ASP A 41 24.95 -3.59 -3.45
CA ASP A 41 25.11 -5.01 -3.72
C ASP A 41 25.95 -5.28 -4.99
N ARG A 42 26.05 -6.56 -5.36
CA ARG A 42 26.79 -7.01 -6.56
C ARG A 42 26.21 -6.49 -7.87
N CYS A 43 24.93 -6.10 -7.87
CA CYS A 43 24.23 -5.51 -9.00
C CYS A 43 24.30 -3.98 -8.99
N CYS A 44 25.14 -3.39 -8.12
CA CYS A 44 25.27 -1.95 -7.94
C CYS A 44 24.01 -1.27 -7.38
N LEU A 45 23.05 -2.05 -6.85
CA LEU A 45 21.81 -1.52 -6.29
C LEU A 45 22.05 -1.06 -4.86
N ARG A 46 21.41 0.04 -4.48
CA ARG A 46 21.44 0.57 -3.11
C ARG A 46 20.68 -0.36 -2.16
N GLN A 47 21.29 -0.66 -1.03
CA GLN A 47 20.73 -1.53 0.00
C GLN A 47 20.95 -0.93 1.40
N GLY A 48 19.98 -1.10 2.29
CA GLY A 48 20.10 -0.72 3.69
C GLY A 48 20.02 0.80 3.93
N LEU A 49 20.62 1.26 5.03
CA LEU A 49 20.61 2.67 5.41
C LEU A 49 21.55 3.50 4.54
N TRP A 50 21.01 4.53 3.90
CA TRP A 50 21.77 5.53 3.16
C TRP A 50 21.75 6.87 3.87
N ILE A 51 22.87 7.58 3.80
CA ILE A 51 23.07 8.91 4.39
C ILE A 51 23.60 9.84 3.30
N PHE A 52 22.81 10.84 2.96
CA PHE A 52 23.18 11.90 2.02
C PHE A 52 23.51 13.15 2.81
N THR A 53 24.75 13.64 2.70
CA THR A 53 25.20 14.84 3.44
C THR A 53 25.35 16.00 2.47
N ASP A 54 24.87 17.18 2.84
CA ASP A 54 25.06 18.42 2.08
C ASP A 54 26.43 19.07 2.35
N SER A 55 26.73 20.16 1.65
CA SER A 55 28.01 20.90 1.80
C SER A 55 28.17 21.59 3.15
N VAL A 56 27.10 21.74 3.93
CA VAL A 56 27.07 22.43 5.23
C VAL A 56 27.08 21.41 6.40
N GLY A 57 27.06 20.12 6.08
CA GLY A 57 27.11 19.00 7.03
C GLY A 57 25.74 18.53 7.52
N ASN A 58 24.62 19.10 7.03
CA ASN A 58 23.31 18.52 7.28
C ASN A 58 23.19 17.22 6.49
N TYR A 59 22.36 16.29 6.97
CA TYR A 59 22.24 15.00 6.32
C TYR A 59 20.84 14.46 6.33
N SER A 60 20.49 13.72 5.28
CA SER A 60 19.22 12.99 5.18
C SER A 60 19.49 11.49 5.14
N THR A 61 18.59 10.73 5.75
CA THR A 61 18.69 9.27 5.80
C THR A 61 17.44 8.63 5.23
N CYS A 62 17.62 7.55 4.47
CA CYS A 62 16.54 6.69 3.99
C CYS A 62 17.02 5.23 3.93
N PHE A 63 16.08 4.28 3.94
CA PHE A 63 16.40 2.87 3.77
C PHE A 63 16.15 2.47 2.31
N TYR A 64 17.04 1.70 1.72
CA TYR A 64 16.91 1.20 0.35
C TYR A 64 16.80 -0.32 0.34
N THR A 65 15.97 -0.84 -0.56
CA THR A 65 15.88 -2.27 -0.88
C THR A 65 15.85 -2.40 -2.40
N ASP A 66 16.81 -3.13 -2.95
CA ASP A 66 16.94 -3.37 -4.40
C ASP A 66 16.97 -2.08 -5.24
N GLY A 67 17.67 -1.07 -4.73
CA GLY A 67 17.84 0.22 -5.40
C GLY A 67 16.67 1.19 -5.25
N ASN A 68 15.54 0.73 -4.71
CA ASN A 68 14.39 1.57 -4.42
C ASN A 68 14.46 2.07 -2.98
N ASP A 69 14.11 3.33 -2.77
CA ASP A 69 13.93 3.87 -1.42
C ASP A 69 12.63 3.34 -0.82
N PHE A 70 12.68 3.05 0.49
CA PHE A 70 11.58 2.43 1.22
C PHE A 70 11.37 3.13 2.56
N GLY A 71 10.17 3.70 2.73
CA GLY A 71 9.69 4.22 4.01
C GLY A 71 9.94 5.71 4.19
N LYS A 72 10.58 6.07 5.32
CA LYS A 72 10.64 7.45 5.82
C LYS A 72 12.01 8.06 5.59
N TRP A 73 12.03 9.13 4.81
CA TRP A 73 13.14 10.06 4.75
C TRP A 73 13.21 10.87 6.04
N LYS A 74 14.40 10.97 6.62
CA LYS A 74 14.64 11.78 7.82
C LYS A 74 15.78 12.74 7.56
N SER A 75 15.55 14.04 7.73
CA SER A 75 16.57 15.07 7.56
C SER A 75 17.00 15.59 8.91
N TYR A 76 18.30 15.74 9.09
CA TYR A 76 18.97 16.15 10.30
C TYR A 76 19.90 17.32 10.00
N ASN A 77 20.09 18.21 10.97
CA ASN A 77 21.16 19.20 10.88
C ASN A 77 22.54 18.58 11.15
N LYS A 78 23.61 19.36 10.92
CA LYS A 78 24.99 18.96 11.22
C LYS A 78 25.28 18.55 12.67
N TYR A 79 24.40 18.89 13.60
CA TYR A 79 24.49 18.54 15.02
C TYR A 79 23.69 17.27 15.38
N GLY A 80 23.06 16.62 14.39
CA GLY A 80 22.24 15.43 14.60
C GLY A 80 20.82 15.70 15.11
N LYS A 81 20.36 16.96 15.12
CA LYS A 81 18.97 17.29 15.44
C LYS A 81 18.08 17.00 14.24
N LEU A 82 17.03 16.20 14.45
CA LEU A 82 16.01 15.93 13.44
C LEU A 82 15.27 17.24 13.08
N LEU A 83 15.25 17.55 11.79
CA LEU A 83 14.58 18.72 11.23
C LEU A 83 13.27 18.33 10.54
N LYS A 84 13.24 17.20 9.83
CA LYS A 84 12.13 16.83 8.97
C LYS A 84 11.99 15.31 8.88
N GLU A 85 10.77 14.80 8.86
CA GLU A 85 10.45 13.42 8.43
C GLU A 85 9.49 13.48 7.25
N THR A 86 9.79 12.76 6.17
CA THR A 86 8.94 12.67 4.97
C THR A 86 8.68 11.20 4.68
N GLU A 87 7.41 10.82 4.60
CA GLU A 87 6.98 9.51 4.16
C GLU A 87 6.46 9.64 2.73
N GLU A 88 7.03 8.85 1.83
CA GLU A 88 6.71 8.89 0.40
C GLU A 88 6.23 7.51 -0.06
N VAL A 89 5.23 7.52 -0.93
CA VAL A 89 4.74 6.32 -1.60
C VAL A 89 4.87 6.51 -3.10
N SER A 90 5.51 5.53 -3.74
CA SER A 90 5.74 5.50 -5.18
C SER A 90 4.65 4.70 -5.88
N LEU A 91 3.99 5.30 -6.87
CA LEU A 91 3.04 4.62 -7.76
C LEU A 91 3.52 4.77 -9.20
N GLY A 92 4.15 3.73 -9.74
CA GLY A 92 4.83 3.81 -11.03
C GLY A 92 6.01 4.78 -10.98
N GLN A 93 5.98 5.83 -11.80
CA GLN A 93 7.01 6.89 -11.84
C GLN A 93 6.68 8.12 -10.99
N LYS A 94 5.54 8.13 -10.28
CA LYS A 94 5.11 9.28 -9.47
C LYS A 94 5.35 9.00 -7.99
N HIS A 95 5.91 10.00 -7.29
CA HIS A 95 6.13 9.97 -5.85
C HIS A 95 5.10 10.89 -5.17
N TYR A 96 4.46 10.38 -4.12
CA TYR A 96 3.47 11.12 -3.34
C TYR A 96 3.93 11.21 -1.89
N ILE A 97 4.04 12.44 -1.37
CA ILE A 97 4.36 12.68 0.04
C ILE A 97 3.09 12.40 0.85
N THR A 98 3.04 11.29 1.57
CA THR A 98 1.88 10.89 2.38
C THR A 98 1.92 11.49 3.78
N LYS A 99 3.10 11.87 4.27
CA LYS A 99 3.25 12.53 5.56
C LYS A 99 4.54 13.33 5.60
N GLU A 100 4.45 14.59 5.98
CA GLU A 100 5.60 15.42 6.29
C GLU A 100 5.48 15.90 7.74
N ILE A 101 6.54 15.77 8.54
CA ILE A 101 6.62 16.32 9.90
C ILE A 101 7.82 17.25 9.97
N ASP A 102 7.56 18.54 10.18
CA ASP A 102 8.60 19.56 10.38
C ASP A 102 8.83 19.81 11.87
N TYR A 103 10.09 19.72 12.31
CA TYR A 103 10.56 19.94 13.68
C TYR A 103 11.39 21.22 13.84
N SER A 104 11.54 22.02 12.78
CA SER A 104 12.38 23.23 12.76
C SER A 104 11.84 24.34 13.68
N GLY A 105 10.52 24.40 13.91
CA GLY A 105 9.83 25.46 14.65
C GLY A 105 9.51 25.21 16.14
N CYS A 106 10.22 24.30 16.83
CA CYS A 106 9.91 23.87 18.22
C CYS A 106 8.52 23.24 18.43
N LYS A 107 7.71 23.11 17.37
CA LYS A 107 6.45 22.36 17.32
C LYS A 107 6.48 21.46 16.09
N ALA A 108 6.07 20.20 16.26
CA ALA A 108 5.92 19.26 15.16
C ALA A 108 4.71 19.65 14.32
N VAL A 109 4.93 20.17 13.10
CA VAL A 109 3.85 20.48 12.16
C VAL A 109 3.72 19.30 11.21
N THR A 110 2.59 18.59 11.25
CA THR A 110 2.32 17.50 10.31
C THR A 110 1.57 18.05 9.10
N ILE A 111 2.22 18.05 7.94
CA ILE A 111 1.62 18.41 6.65
C ILE A 111 1.35 17.09 5.92
N VAL A 112 0.07 16.76 5.75
CA VAL A 112 -0.33 15.58 4.97
C VAL A 112 -0.77 16.06 3.59
N ASN A 113 0.05 15.80 2.57
CA ASN A 113 -0.33 16.08 1.19
C ASN A 113 -1.19 14.90 0.70
N MET A 114 -2.45 15.17 0.35
CA MET A 114 -3.43 14.17 -0.12
C MET A 114 -3.63 12.96 0.84
N PRO A 115 -4.18 13.18 2.05
CA PRO A 115 -4.36 12.14 3.08
C PRO A 115 -5.15 10.92 2.56
N PHE A 116 -6.13 11.16 1.71
CA PHE A 116 -6.99 10.12 1.15
C PHE A 116 -6.23 9.17 0.22
N TRP A 117 -5.35 9.70 -0.64
CA TRP A 117 -4.55 8.90 -1.57
C TRP A 117 -3.49 8.07 -0.82
N GLY A 118 -2.84 8.67 0.19
CA GLY A 118 -1.90 7.96 1.05
C GLY A 118 -2.56 6.77 1.77
N PHE A 119 -3.75 6.96 2.35
CA PHE A 119 -4.54 5.88 2.93
C PHE A 119 -4.90 4.82 1.88
N TYR A 120 -5.43 5.25 0.73
CA TYR A 120 -5.89 4.33 -0.31
C TYR A 120 -4.76 3.42 -0.81
N ILE A 121 -3.59 3.97 -1.17
CA ILE A 121 -2.48 3.17 -1.69
C ILE A 121 -1.92 2.23 -0.62
N THR A 122 -1.83 2.71 0.63
CA THR A 122 -1.31 1.91 1.76
C THR A 122 -2.20 0.70 2.05
N TYR A 123 -3.53 0.88 2.01
CA TYR A 123 -4.49 -0.15 2.39
C TYR A 123 -5.19 -0.82 1.20
N PHE A 124 -4.82 -0.51 -0.05
CA PHE A 124 -5.48 -0.99 -1.26
C PHE A 124 -5.64 -2.52 -1.27
N PHE A 125 -4.55 -3.23 -1.00
CA PHE A 125 -4.51 -4.70 -1.00
C PHE A 125 -5.29 -5.34 0.15
N ILE A 126 -5.72 -4.57 1.15
CA ILE A 126 -6.56 -5.04 2.27
C ILE A 126 -8.03 -4.69 2.00
N VAL A 127 -8.31 -3.45 1.61
CA VAL A 127 -9.66 -2.94 1.38
C VAL A 127 -10.34 -3.68 0.22
N ILE A 128 -9.65 -3.88 -0.91
CA ILE A 128 -10.24 -4.49 -2.10
C ILE A 128 -10.71 -5.93 -1.84
N PRO A 129 -9.90 -6.84 -1.26
CA PRO A 129 -10.37 -8.19 -0.92
C PRO A 129 -11.56 -8.22 0.04
N ILE A 130 -11.60 -7.32 1.03
CA ILE A 130 -12.74 -7.22 1.96
C ILE A 130 -14.02 -6.84 1.18
N LEU A 131 -13.95 -5.86 0.28
CA LEU A 131 -15.10 -5.45 -0.53
C LEU A 131 -15.58 -6.56 -1.48
N VAL A 132 -14.65 -7.30 -2.10
CA VAL A 132 -14.97 -8.46 -2.94
C VAL A 132 -15.66 -9.54 -2.10
N PHE A 133 -15.12 -9.86 -0.92
CA PHE A 133 -15.72 -10.84 -0.01
C PHE A 133 -17.13 -10.46 0.42
N LEU A 134 -17.34 -9.21 0.85
CA LEU A 134 -18.66 -8.69 1.22
C LEU A 134 -19.65 -8.76 0.04
N SER A 135 -19.18 -8.47 -1.18
CA SER A 135 -19.99 -8.57 -2.39
C SER A 135 -20.40 -10.01 -2.68
N ILE A 136 -19.50 -10.99 -2.52
CA ILE A 136 -19.81 -12.42 -2.70
C ILE A 136 -20.82 -12.90 -1.67
N VAL A 137 -20.63 -12.56 -0.39
CA VAL A 137 -21.57 -12.91 0.69
C VAL A 137 -22.96 -12.34 0.41
N ARG A 138 -23.03 -11.08 -0.06
CA ARG A 138 -24.29 -10.46 -0.46
C ARG A 138 -24.95 -11.23 -1.61
N ILE A 139 -24.21 -11.59 -2.65
CA ILE A 139 -24.74 -12.34 -3.80
C ILE A 139 -25.32 -13.68 -3.35
N LEU A 140 -24.62 -14.42 -2.50
CA LEU A 140 -25.10 -15.69 -1.93
C LEU A 140 -26.41 -15.51 -1.14
N LEU A 141 -26.48 -14.45 -0.35
CA LEU A 141 -27.64 -14.17 0.48
C LEU A 141 -28.84 -13.71 -0.36
N ASN A 142 -28.61 -12.88 -1.38
CA ASN A 142 -29.63 -12.50 -2.36
C ASN A 142 -30.18 -13.73 -3.09
N HIS A 143 -29.30 -14.64 -3.49
CA HIS A 143 -29.69 -15.88 -4.17
C HIS A 143 -30.58 -16.76 -3.29
N HIS A 144 -30.25 -16.86 -2.00
CA HIS A 144 -31.10 -17.55 -1.03
C HIS A 144 -32.49 -16.90 -0.91
N ILE A 145 -32.55 -15.57 -0.78
CA ILE A 145 -33.82 -14.81 -0.74
C ILE A 145 -34.64 -15.10 -2.00
N TYR A 146 -34.04 -14.98 -3.19
CA TYR A 146 -34.71 -15.20 -4.47
C TYR A 146 -35.26 -16.62 -4.63
N ASN A 147 -34.58 -17.63 -4.07
CA ASN A 147 -35.07 -19.01 -4.06
C ASN A 147 -36.34 -19.14 -3.22
N ILE A 148 -36.37 -18.52 -2.04
CA ILE A 148 -37.56 -18.52 -1.17
C ILE A 148 -38.70 -17.70 -1.80
N GLU A 149 -38.41 -16.53 -2.37
CA GLU A 149 -39.43 -15.68 -3.00
C GLU A 149 -40.14 -16.40 -4.16
N ASN A 150 -39.39 -17.10 -5.01
CA ASN A 150 -39.92 -17.75 -6.21
C ASN A 150 -40.26 -19.24 -6.02
N ASN A 151 -40.10 -19.79 -4.81
CA ASN A 151 -40.22 -21.23 -4.54
C ASN A 151 -39.33 -22.09 -5.47
N THR A 152 -38.09 -21.65 -5.70
CA THR A 152 -37.10 -22.34 -6.53
C THR A 152 -35.96 -22.89 -5.68
N ASN A 153 -35.20 -23.84 -6.25
CA ASN A 153 -33.98 -24.37 -5.64
C ASN A 153 -32.81 -24.30 -6.64
N TYR A 154 -32.60 -23.13 -7.22
CA TYR A 154 -31.45 -22.91 -8.09
C TYR A 154 -30.19 -22.86 -7.25
N SER A 155 -29.08 -23.34 -7.79
CA SER A 155 -27.76 -23.27 -7.16
C SER A 155 -26.94 -22.17 -7.83
N LEU A 156 -26.31 -21.28 -7.04
CA LEU A 156 -25.54 -20.14 -7.55
C LEU A 156 -24.36 -20.56 -8.46
N PHE A 157 -23.79 -21.73 -8.22
CA PHE A 157 -22.70 -22.32 -9.02
C PHE A 157 -23.12 -23.67 -9.64
N GLY A 158 -24.40 -23.81 -9.97
CA GLY A 158 -24.94 -25.08 -10.45
C GLY A 158 -24.08 -25.75 -11.50
N ASN A 159 -23.97 -27.07 -11.40
CA ASN A 159 -23.24 -27.93 -12.33
C ASN A 159 -23.50 -27.49 -13.77
N ARG A 160 -22.61 -26.67 -14.33
CA ARG A 160 -22.68 -26.18 -15.73
C ARG A 160 -22.61 -27.32 -16.75
N PHE A 161 -22.44 -28.55 -16.27
CA PHE A 161 -22.40 -29.79 -17.04
C PHE A 161 -23.74 -30.53 -17.13
N LYS A 162 -24.79 -30.13 -16.39
CA LYS A 162 -26.14 -30.69 -16.59
C LYS A 162 -26.94 -29.78 -17.51
N LEU A 163 -26.68 -29.91 -18.82
CA LEU A 163 -27.60 -29.46 -19.86
C LEU A 163 -28.98 -30.08 -19.63
N ALA A 164 -30.01 -29.29 -19.88
CA ALA A 164 -31.43 -29.64 -19.85
C ALA A 164 -32.09 -29.64 -18.46
N VAL A 165 -32.56 -28.45 -18.03
CA VAL A 165 -33.99 -28.09 -17.84
C VAL A 165 -34.01 -26.64 -17.31
N ASN A 166 -34.58 -25.70 -18.08
CA ASN A 166 -34.79 -24.28 -17.73
C ASN A 166 -33.54 -23.38 -17.50
N GLU A 167 -32.56 -23.43 -18.42
CA GLU A 167 -31.37 -22.55 -18.39
C GLU A 167 -31.72 -21.05 -18.36
N SER A 168 -32.78 -20.62 -19.07
CA SER A 168 -33.19 -19.21 -19.10
C SER A 168 -33.74 -18.72 -17.76
N GLY A 169 -34.44 -19.58 -17.02
CA GLY A 169 -34.98 -19.28 -15.68
C GLY A 169 -33.87 -19.16 -14.64
N GLN A 170 -32.89 -20.08 -14.69
CA GLN A 170 -31.74 -20.05 -13.80
C GLN A 170 -30.83 -18.84 -14.07
N LEU A 171 -30.51 -18.55 -15.33
CA LEU A 171 -29.69 -17.39 -15.68
C LEU A 171 -30.36 -16.07 -15.28
N ARG A 172 -31.67 -15.96 -15.50
CA ARG A 172 -32.44 -14.80 -15.02
C ARG A 172 -32.37 -14.67 -13.49
N HIS A 173 -32.49 -15.78 -12.77
CA HIS A 173 -32.38 -15.80 -11.31
C HIS A 173 -31.01 -15.36 -10.83
N GLU A 174 -29.92 -15.89 -11.42
CA GLU A 174 -28.53 -15.53 -11.10
C GLU A 174 -28.24 -14.05 -11.38
N LEU A 175 -28.73 -13.51 -12.49
CA LEU A 175 -28.60 -12.08 -12.80
C LEU A 175 -29.37 -11.22 -11.79
N LEU A 176 -30.61 -11.57 -11.48
CA LEU A 176 -31.42 -10.83 -10.52
C LEU A 176 -30.80 -10.88 -9.12
N SER A 177 -30.33 -12.04 -8.65
CA SER A 177 -29.68 -12.15 -7.35
C SER A 177 -28.37 -11.36 -7.27
N THR A 178 -27.61 -11.31 -8.37
CA THR A 178 -26.34 -10.56 -8.44
C THR A 178 -26.54 -9.05 -8.44
N PHE A 179 -27.49 -8.55 -9.25
CA PHE A 179 -27.69 -7.13 -9.51
C PHE A 179 -28.76 -6.47 -8.63
N THR A 180 -29.44 -7.22 -7.76
CA THR A 180 -30.37 -6.63 -6.80
C THR A 180 -29.62 -5.94 -5.67
N ILE A 181 -29.79 -4.62 -5.61
CA ILE A 181 -29.13 -3.77 -4.63
C ILE A 181 -29.95 -3.66 -3.34
N PHE A 182 -31.27 -3.50 -3.45
CA PHE A 182 -32.15 -3.38 -2.29
C PHE A 182 -33.42 -4.19 -2.49
N PHE A 183 -33.87 -4.86 -1.43
CA PHE A 183 -35.18 -5.51 -1.38
C PHE A 183 -36.17 -4.61 -0.64
N PHE A 184 -37.27 -4.28 -1.33
CA PHE A 184 -38.38 -3.48 -0.79
C PHE A 184 -39.65 -4.30 -0.51
N ARG A 185 -39.81 -5.44 -1.19
CA ARG A 185 -40.93 -6.36 -1.02
C ARG A 185 -40.37 -7.78 -0.88
N TYR A 186 -40.79 -8.49 0.15
CA TYR A 186 -40.31 -9.83 0.49
C TYR A 186 -41.31 -10.55 1.39
N LYS A 187 -41.30 -11.88 1.37
CA LYS A 187 -42.05 -12.75 2.29
C LYS A 187 -41.54 -12.58 3.73
N PRO A 188 -42.40 -12.70 4.75
CA PRO A 188 -41.99 -12.55 6.16
C PRO A 188 -40.82 -13.44 6.57
N GLU A 189 -40.73 -14.64 5.99
CA GLU A 189 -39.66 -15.62 6.20
C GLU A 189 -38.27 -15.06 5.87
N ASN A 190 -38.19 -14.16 4.88
CA ASN A 190 -36.94 -13.57 4.40
C ASN A 190 -36.52 -12.31 5.17
N LYS A 191 -37.35 -11.82 6.10
CA LYS A 191 -37.09 -10.57 6.83
C LYS A 191 -35.66 -10.42 7.39
N PRO A 192 -35.10 -11.40 8.13
CA PRO A 192 -33.74 -11.26 8.68
C PRO A 192 -32.67 -11.21 7.57
N ALA A 193 -32.81 -12.06 6.54
CA ALA A 193 -31.88 -12.10 5.42
C ALA A 193 -31.91 -10.76 4.65
N VAL A 194 -33.09 -10.22 4.36
CA VAL A 194 -33.24 -8.95 3.65
C VAL A 194 -32.60 -7.78 4.41
N VAL A 195 -32.76 -7.71 5.74
CA VAL A 195 -32.12 -6.68 6.55
C VAL A 195 -30.59 -6.74 6.41
N ILE A 196 -30.01 -7.95 6.48
CA ILE A 196 -28.57 -8.15 6.32
C ILE A 196 -28.12 -7.82 4.89
N SER A 197 -28.86 -8.25 3.86
CA SER A 197 -28.57 -7.92 2.45
C SER A 197 -28.53 -6.42 2.22
N ASN A 198 -29.57 -5.69 2.66
CA ASN A 198 -29.66 -4.25 2.48
C ASN A 198 -28.53 -3.51 3.23
N LEU A 199 -28.14 -4.00 4.42
CA LEU A 199 -27.01 -3.44 5.17
C LEU A 199 -25.67 -3.69 4.46
N LEU A 200 -25.45 -4.89 3.92
CA LEU A 200 -24.27 -5.20 3.11
C LEU A 200 -24.23 -4.35 1.83
N SER A 201 -25.38 -4.12 1.19
CA SER A 201 -25.49 -3.21 0.05
C SER A 201 -25.09 -1.79 0.42
N LEU A 202 -25.56 -1.26 1.55
CA LEU A 202 -25.20 0.07 2.00
C LEU A 202 -23.70 0.20 2.29
N LEU A 203 -23.09 -0.81 2.91
CA LEU A 203 -21.64 -0.86 3.14
C LEU A 203 -20.84 -0.93 1.83
N CYS A 204 -21.26 -1.77 0.90
CA CYS A 204 -20.59 -1.88 -0.41
C CYS A 204 -20.75 -0.59 -1.22
N PHE A 205 -21.95 -0.04 -1.35
CA PHE A 205 -22.18 1.20 -2.09
C PHE A 205 -21.50 2.40 -1.45
N GLY A 206 -21.58 2.52 -0.11
CA GLY A 206 -20.90 3.58 0.62
C GLY A 206 -19.39 3.53 0.42
N SER A 207 -18.79 2.35 0.52
CA SER A 207 -17.36 2.18 0.27
C SER A 207 -16.97 2.45 -1.20
N TYR A 208 -17.74 1.98 -2.19
CA TYR A 208 -17.50 2.33 -3.60
C TYR A 208 -17.59 3.83 -3.85
N ALA A 209 -18.59 4.50 -3.28
CA ALA A 209 -18.74 5.95 -3.38
C ALA A 209 -17.54 6.69 -2.75
N ILE A 210 -17.08 6.26 -1.58
CA ILE A 210 -15.88 6.81 -0.93
C ILE A 210 -14.65 6.62 -1.82
N LEU A 211 -14.48 5.44 -2.42
CA LEU A 211 -13.34 5.15 -3.30
C LEU A 211 -13.34 5.99 -4.60
N ILE A 212 -14.51 6.29 -5.15
CA ILE A 212 -14.64 7.07 -6.40
C ILE A 212 -14.60 8.57 -6.12
N ILE A 213 -15.31 9.05 -5.09
CA ILE A 213 -15.49 10.47 -4.78
C ILE A 213 -14.35 11.00 -3.92
N GLY A 214 -13.81 10.21 -3.00
CA GLY A 214 -12.73 10.62 -2.10
C GLY A 214 -11.51 11.22 -2.83
N PRO A 215 -11.04 10.62 -3.95
CA PRO A 215 -9.99 11.20 -4.76
C PRO A 215 -10.34 12.56 -5.41
N MET A 216 -11.63 12.82 -5.68
CA MET A 216 -12.12 14.05 -6.30
C MET A 216 -12.33 15.16 -5.27
N ALA A 217 -12.72 14.82 -4.04
CA ALA A 217 -12.96 15.79 -2.96
C ALA A 217 -11.68 16.34 -2.32
N CYS A 218 -10.52 15.75 -2.61
CA CYS A 218 -9.21 16.21 -2.13
C CYS A 218 -8.42 17.05 -3.18
N ARG A 219 -9.08 17.53 -4.24
CA ARG A 219 -8.55 18.56 -5.15
C ARG A 219 -9.05 19.93 -4.72
#